data_AF-A0A848S7J6-F1
#
_entry.id   AF-A0A848S7J6-F1
#
_cell.length_a   1.000
_cell.length_b   1.000
_cell.length_c   1.000
_cell.angle_alpha   90.00
_cell.angle_beta   90.00
_cell.angle_gamma   90.00
#
_symmetry.space_group_name_H-M   'P 1'
#
loop_
_entity.id
_entity.type
_entity.pdbx_description
1 polymer ?
#
loop_
_entity_poly.entity_id
_entity_poly.type
_entity_poly.pdbx_seq_one_letter_code
_entity_poly.pdbx_strand_id
1 'polypeptide(L)'
;MSETEIKKVIKKLEEEYPINLNGAGALYTTVRRMKAEKELGLPLIWRKGSAISVKTGKRGNEMNELEWNKFYYDLCENLKRDYPPLYDSLFSSN
;
A
#
# COMPACT_ATOMS: atom_id res chain seq x y z
N MET A 1 7.41 -18.77 -1.84
CA MET A 1 7.86 -17.92 -2.96
C MET A 1 9.38 -17.92 -3.01
N SER A 2 9.94 -18.27 -4.16
CA SER A 2 11.36 -18.11 -4.48
C SER A 2 11.70 -16.64 -4.72
N GLU A 3 12.98 -16.29 -4.59
CA GLU A 3 13.47 -14.93 -4.83
C GLU A 3 13.16 -14.44 -6.26
N THR A 4 13.22 -15.33 -7.25
CA THR A 4 12.88 -15.03 -8.64
C THR A 4 11.39 -14.69 -8.82
N GLU A 5 10.50 -15.39 -8.11
CA GLU A 5 9.07 -15.08 -8.12
C GLU A 5 8.79 -13.73 -7.44
N ILE A 6 9.46 -13.44 -6.32
CA ILE A 6 9.37 -12.14 -5.64
C ILE A 6 9.76 -11.01 -6.59
N LYS A 7 10.90 -11.12 -7.30
CA LYS A 7 11.34 -10.10 -8.25
C LYS A 7 10.35 -9.88 -9.40
N LYS A 8 9.73 -10.96 -9.91
CA LYS A 8 8.68 -10.87 -10.93
C LYS A 8 7.44 -10.14 -10.41
N VAL A 9 7.00 -10.48 -9.19
CA VAL A 9 5.87 -9.81 -8.52
C VAL A 9 6.16 -8.34 -8.29
N ILE A 10 7.34 -8.00 -7.78
CA ILE A 10 7.74 -6.59 -7.56
C ILE A 10 7.72 -5.83 -8.89
N LYS A 11 8.30 -6.40 -9.96
CA LYS A 11 8.30 -5.76 -11.29
C LYS A 11 6.87 -5.50 -11.79
N LYS A 12 6.00 -6.52 -11.71
CA LYS A 12 4.59 -6.39 -12.09
C LYS A 12 3.90 -5.29 -11.28
N LEU A 13 4.17 -5.23 -9.97
CA LEU A 13 3.60 -4.22 -9.10
C LEU A 13 4.08 -2.81 -9.49
N GLU A 14 5.35 -2.59 -9.81
CA GLU A 14 5.86 -1.29 -10.30
C GLU A 14 5.15 -0.81 -11.57
N GLU A 15 4.84 -1.73 -12.48
CA GLU A 15 4.18 -1.42 -13.76
C GLU A 15 2.68 -1.15 -13.57
N GLU A 16 1.97 -1.98 -12.80
CA GLU A 16 0.51 -1.90 -12.65
C GLU A 16 0.04 -0.92 -11.56
N TYR A 17 0.88 -0.74 -10.53
CA TYR A 17 0.59 0.05 -9.33
C TYR A 17 1.73 1.03 -9.04
N PRO A 18 2.02 1.98 -9.96
CA PRO A 18 3.02 3.00 -9.74
C PRO A 18 2.58 3.96 -8.62
N ILE A 19 3.55 4.40 -7.83
CA ILE A 19 3.31 5.37 -6.75
C ILE A 19 3.56 6.77 -7.30
N ASN A 20 2.57 7.64 -7.18
CA ASN A 20 2.68 9.04 -7.54
C ASN A 20 2.79 9.87 -6.26
N LEU A 21 3.91 10.56 -6.04
CA LEU A 21 4.19 11.28 -4.78
C LEU A 21 3.47 12.63 -4.64
N ASN A 22 2.62 13.02 -5.59
CA ASN A 22 2.04 14.38 -5.62
C ASN A 22 0.58 14.42 -5.16
N GLY A 23 0.31 15.29 -4.16
CA GLY A 23 -1.03 15.65 -3.70
C GLY A 23 -1.91 14.46 -3.28
N ALA A 24 -3.20 14.50 -3.63
CA ALA A 24 -4.16 13.42 -3.39
C ALA A 24 -3.74 12.07 -4.02
N GLY A 25 -2.98 12.13 -5.12
CA GLY A 25 -2.43 10.96 -5.80
C GLY A 25 -1.48 10.15 -4.93
N ALA A 26 -0.78 10.79 -3.98
CA ALA A 26 0.11 10.13 -3.04
C ALA A 26 -0.63 9.14 -2.14
N LEU A 27 -1.71 9.58 -1.50
CA LEU A 27 -2.48 8.72 -0.60
C LEU A 27 -3.17 7.59 -1.38
N TYR A 28 -3.81 7.92 -2.50
CA TYR A 28 -4.52 6.95 -3.32
C TYR A 28 -3.60 5.85 -3.88
N THR A 29 -2.50 6.24 -4.56
CA THR A 29 -1.59 5.26 -5.17
C THR A 29 -0.87 4.41 -4.12
N THR A 30 -0.58 4.99 -2.95
CA THR A 30 -0.02 4.27 -1.80
C THR A 30 -1.00 3.22 -1.26
N VAL A 31 -2.25 3.59 -0.99
CA VAL A 31 -3.27 2.64 -0.51
C VAL A 31 -3.52 1.54 -1.54
N ARG A 32 -3.61 1.90 -2.83
CA ARG A 32 -3.76 0.95 -3.93
C ARG A 32 -2.59 -0.02 -4.01
N ARG A 33 -1.34 0.47 -3.89
CA ARG A 33 -0.13 -0.37 -3.91
C ARG A 33 -0.08 -1.32 -2.70
N MET A 34 -0.35 -0.81 -1.50
CA MET A 34 -0.38 -1.61 -0.27
C MET A 34 -1.46 -2.69 -0.31
N LYS A 35 -2.62 -2.39 -0.91
CA LYS A 35 -3.69 -3.37 -1.18
C LYS A 35 -3.17 -4.52 -2.06
N ALA A 36 -2.58 -4.19 -3.21
CA ALA A 36 -2.08 -5.17 -4.16
C ALA A 36 -0.94 -6.03 -3.56
N GLU A 37 -0.03 -5.42 -2.79
CA GLU A 37 1.04 -6.16 -2.09
C GLU A 37 0.47 -7.16 -1.06
N LYS A 38 -0.61 -6.79 -0.36
CA LYS A 38 -1.31 -7.67 0.58
C LYS A 38 -2.02 -8.81 -0.14
N GLU A 39 -2.76 -8.52 -1.21
CA GLU A 39 -3.52 -9.50 -2.00
C GLU A 39 -2.61 -10.54 -2.67
N LEU A 40 -1.41 -10.13 -3.10
CA LEU A 40 -0.41 -11.03 -3.66
C LEU A 40 0.40 -11.79 -2.58
N GLY A 41 0.09 -11.61 -1.29
CA GLY A 41 0.77 -12.31 -0.20
C GLY A 41 2.25 -11.96 -0.06
N LEU A 42 2.67 -10.77 -0.51
CA LEU A 42 4.07 -10.36 -0.46
C LEU A 42 4.48 -10.16 1.01
N PRO A 43 5.58 -10.80 1.49
CA PRO A 43 6.06 -10.57 2.85
C PRO A 43 6.42 -9.11 3.07
N LEU A 44 6.19 -8.59 4.29
CA LEU A 44 6.39 -7.17 4.62
C LEU A 44 7.77 -6.65 4.23
N ILE A 45 8.81 -7.45 4.47
CA ILE A 45 10.21 -7.11 4.14
C ILE A 45 10.44 -6.81 2.65
N TRP A 46 9.59 -7.34 1.76
CA TRP A 46 9.68 -7.18 0.31
C TRP A 46 8.73 -6.12 -0.25
N ARG A 47 7.90 -5.50 0.61
CA ARG A 47 6.99 -4.42 0.22
C ARG A 47 7.76 -3.12 0.03
N LYS A 48 7.21 -2.20 -0.78
CA LYS A 48 7.88 -0.95 -1.17
C LYS A 48 8.22 -0.04 0.02
N GLY A 49 7.41 -0.06 1.08
CA GLY A 49 7.65 0.75 2.29
C GLY A 49 7.50 2.27 2.07
N SER A 50 6.76 2.69 1.05
CA SER A 50 6.66 4.12 0.65
C SER A 50 5.92 4.99 1.65
N ALA A 51 5.03 4.41 2.44
CA ALA A 51 4.31 5.10 3.49
C ALA A 51 5.08 5.02 4.80
N ILE A 52 5.29 6.18 5.43
CA ILE A 52 5.96 6.31 6.73
C ILE A 52 4.91 6.72 7.77
N SER A 53 4.86 5.98 8.87
CA SER A 53 3.99 6.34 9.99
C SER A 53 4.57 7.53 10.74
N VAL A 54 3.84 8.64 10.79
CA VAL A 54 4.24 9.83 11.58
C VAL A 54 4.34 9.50 13.08
N LYS A 55 3.53 8.56 13.57
CA LYS A 55 3.50 8.19 14.99
C LYS A 55 4.75 7.40 15.42
N THR A 56 5.27 6.54 14.56
CA THR A 56 6.34 5.59 14.91
C THR A 56 7.64 5.82 14.15
N GLY A 57 7.63 6.63 13.09
CA GLY A 57 8.75 6.83 12.17
C GLY A 57 9.02 5.63 11.25
N LYS A 58 8.34 4.50 11.45
CA LYS A 58 8.57 3.27 10.68
C LYS A 58 7.98 3.37 9.27
N ARG A 59 8.70 2.81 8.30
CA ARG A 59 8.16 2.51 6.97
C ARG A 59 7.26 1.28 7.02
N GLY A 60 6.34 1.17 6.07
CA GLY A 60 5.45 0.01 5.98
C GLY A 60 6.18 -1.35 5.94
N ASN A 61 7.35 -1.44 5.32
CA ASN A 61 8.12 -2.68 5.26
C ASN A 61 8.91 -3.02 6.55
N GLU A 62 8.99 -2.09 7.49
CA GLU A 62 9.69 -2.25 8.79
C GLU A 62 8.70 -2.57 9.94
N MET A 63 7.41 -2.52 9.65
CA MET A 63 6.34 -2.81 10.61
C MET A 63 6.15 -4.32 10.76
N ASN A 64 5.66 -4.75 11.93
CA ASN A 64 5.08 -6.09 12.06
C ASN A 64 3.65 -6.13 11.47
N GLU A 65 3.05 -7.31 11.39
CA GLU A 65 1.72 -7.47 10.75
C GLU A 65 0.62 -6.66 11.43
N LEU A 66 0.61 -6.58 12.76
CA LEU A 66 -0.41 -5.83 13.50
C LEU A 66 -0.26 -4.32 13.26
N GLU A 67 0.97 -3.82 13.37
CA GLU A 67 1.32 -2.43 13.08
C GLU A 67 0.94 -2.07 11.64
N TRP A 68 1.30 -2.92 10.69
CA TRP A 68 1.04 -2.71 9.27
C TRP A 68 -0.45 -2.71 8.96
N ASN A 69 -1.21 -3.68 9.49
CA ASN A 69 -2.66 -3.76 9.25
C ASN A 69 -3.38 -2.54 9.82
N LYS A 70 -2.99 -2.09 11.02
CA LYS A 70 -3.54 -0.86 11.59
C LYS A 70 -3.18 0.36 10.75
N PHE A 71 -1.91 0.49 10.36
CA PHE A 71 -1.45 1.61 9.55
C PHE A 71 -2.15 1.67 8.19
N TYR A 72 -2.30 0.52 7.53
CA TYR A 72 -3.05 0.40 6.29
C TYR A 72 -4.52 0.79 6.47
N TYR A 73 -5.17 0.35 7.54
CA TYR A 73 -6.54 0.73 7.87
C TYR A 73 -6.67 2.25 8.06
N ASP A 74 -5.78 2.87 8.84
CA ASP A 74 -5.79 4.32 9.07
C ASP A 74 -5.61 5.10 7.74
N LEU A 75 -4.76 4.62 6.82
CA LEU A 75 -4.63 5.21 5.48
C LEU A 75 -5.90 5.06 4.64
N CYS A 76 -6.59 3.93 4.73
CA CYS A 76 -7.88 3.71 4.06
C CYS A 76 -8.95 4.66 4.60
N GLU A 77 -9.03 4.84 5.91
CA GLU A 77 -9.97 5.78 6.54
C GLU A 77 -9.66 7.24 6.17
N ASN A 78 -8.37 7.61 6.11
CA ASN A 78 -7.98 8.93 5.59
C ASN A 78 -8.40 9.12 4.14
N LEU A 79 -8.20 8.11 3.28
CA LEU A 79 -8.62 8.16 1.89
C LEU A 79 -10.14 8.29 1.77
N LYS A 80 -10.90 7.55 2.59
CA LYS A 80 -12.36 7.62 2.64
C LYS A 80 -12.87 8.98 3.09
N ARG A 81 -12.23 9.58 4.09
CA ARG A 81 -12.60 10.89 4.64
C ARG A 81 -12.29 12.02 3.66
N ASP A 82 -11.08 12.04 3.12
CA ASP A 82 -10.55 13.19 2.38
C ASP A 82 -10.85 13.08 0.88
N TYR A 83 -10.97 11.86 0.34
CA TYR A 83 -11.23 11.59 -1.08
C TYR A 83 -12.21 10.42 -1.29
N PRO A 84 -13.48 10.53 -0.85
CA PRO A 84 -14.46 9.45 -0.96
C PRO A 84 -14.57 8.81 -2.35
N PRO A 85 -14.62 9.56 -3.48
CA PRO A 85 -14.69 8.96 -4.81
C PRO A 85 -13.50 8.06 -5.16
N LEU A 86 -12.31 8.40 -4.66
CA LEU A 86 -11.10 7.60 -4.87
C LEU A 86 -11.11 6.35 -3.99
N TYR A 87 -11.58 6.46 -2.75
CA TYR A 87 -11.81 5.29 -1.90
C TYR A 87 -12.80 4.33 -2.55
N ASP A 88 -13.93 4.84 -3.04
CA ASP A 88 -14.97 4.02 -3.66
C ASP A 88 -14.43 3.30 -4.91
N SER A 89 -13.60 3.95 -5.73
CA SER A 89 -12.96 3.28 -6.87
C SER A 89 -12.05 2.09 -6.49
N LEU A 90 -11.53 2.03 -5.26
CA LEU A 90 -10.69 0.93 -4.77
C LEU A 90 -11.47 -0.17 -4.04
N PHE A 91 -12.55 0.18 -3.35
CA PHE A 91 -13.21 -0.70 -2.39
C PHE A 91 -14.69 -0.98 -2.72
N SER A 92 -15.31 -0.19 -3.60
CA SER A 92 -16.63 -0.51 -4.11
C SER A 92 -16.48 -1.57 -5.20
N SER A 93 -16.77 -2.82 -4.84
CA SER A 93 -17.00 -3.88 -5.80
C SER A 93 -18.22 -3.52 -6.67
N ASN A 94 -18.04 -3.56 -7.99
CA ASN A 94 -19.08 -4.08 -8.87
C ASN A 94 -19.04 -5.61 -8.82
#